data_AF-A0A2E0PLQ5-F1
#
_entry.id   AF-A0A2E0PLQ5-F1
#
_cell.length_a   1.000
_cell.length_b   1.000
_cell.length_c   1.000
_cell.angle_alpha   90.00
_cell.angle_beta   90.00
_cell.angle_gamma   90.00
#
_symmetry.space_group_name_H-M   'P 1'
#
loop_
_entity.id
_entity.type
_entity.pdbx_description
1 polymer ?
#
loop_
_entity_poly.entity_id
_entity_poly.type
_entity_poly.pdbx_seq_one_letter_code
_entity_poly.pdbx_strand_id
1 'polypeptide(L)' 'MKTSEIKELSEPELQKKLRELGDELLHLQLRKQTGQVEKPHLIKSIRRDRARIRTLLNQPNNN' A
#
# COMPACT_ATOMS: atom_id res chain seq x y z
N MET A 1 -4.03 -7.03 -1.30
CA MET A 1 -4.27 -7.00 -2.76
C MET A 1 -3.60 -8.17 -3.47
N LYS A 2 -4.20 -8.68 -4.56
CA LYS A 2 -3.50 -9.60 -5.48
C LYS A 2 -2.63 -8.78 -6.43
N THR A 3 -1.44 -9.28 -6.75
CA THR A 3 -0.48 -8.63 -7.64
C THR A 3 -1.01 -8.45 -9.06
N SER A 4 -1.91 -9.32 -9.51
CA SER A 4 -2.54 -9.24 -10.85
C SER A 4 -3.37 -7.98 -11.04
N GLU A 5 -4.22 -7.62 -10.08
CA GLU A 5 -5.06 -6.41 -10.13
C GLU A 5 -4.23 -5.12 -10.06
N ILE A 6 -3.05 -5.19 -9.45
CA ILE A 6 -2.13 -4.04 -9.38
C ILE A 6 -1.38 -3.89 -10.71
N LYS A 7 -1.15 -4.97 -11.45
CA LYS A 7 -0.45 -4.94 -12.74
C LYS A 7 -1.31 -4.39 -13.89
N GLU A 8 -2.63 -4.45 -13.75
CA GLU A 8 -3.59 -3.88 -14.72
C GLU A 8 -3.78 -2.36 -14.57
N LEU A 9 -3.35 -1.78 -13.45
CA LEU A 9 -3.43 -0.34 -13.18
C LEU A 9 -2.31 0.42 -13.88
N SER A 10 -2.64 1.62 -14.37
CA SER A 10 -1.64 2.49 -14.99
C SER A 10 -0.66 3.05 -13.95
N GLU A 11 0.56 3.38 -14.37
CA GLU A 11 1.59 3.97 -13.51
C GLU A 11 1.10 5.17 -12.64
N PRO A 12 0.33 6.16 -13.18
CA PRO A 12 -0.27 7.22 -12.36
C PRO A 12 -1.28 6.71 -11.33
N GLU A 13 -2.04 5.66 -11.64
CA GLU A 13 -3.00 5.08 -10.70
C GLU A 13 -2.27 4.33 -9.57
N LEU A 14 -1.18 3.65 -9.89
CA LEU A 14 -0.30 3.02 -8.91
C LEU A 14 0.30 4.03 -7.94
N GLN A 15 0.77 5.17 -8.45
CA GLN A 15 1.25 6.26 -7.59
C GLN A 15 0.14 6.85 -6.73
N LYS A 16 -1.07 7.03 -7.27
CA LYS A 16 -2.23 7.50 -6.51
C LYS A 16 -2.55 6.54 -5.36
N LYS A 17 -2.63 5.24 -5.65
CA LYS A 17 -2.90 4.19 -4.65
C LYS A 17 -1.80 4.09 -3.59
N LEU A 18 -0.54 4.32 -3.97
CA LEU A 18 0.59 4.36 -3.05
C LEU A 18 0.51 5.54 -2.06
N ARG A 19 -0.05 6.68 -2.49
CA ARG A 19 -0.36 7.82 -1.61
C ARG A 19 -1.51 7.50 -0.66
N GLU A 20 -2.64 7.01 -1.20
CA GLU A 20 -3.82 6.62 -0.40
C GLU A 20 -3.48 5.60 0.70
N LEU A 21 -2.73 4.54 0.36
CA LEU A 21 -2.25 3.55 1.32
C LEU A 21 -1.28 4.14 2.36
N GLY A 22 -0.56 5.21 2.02
CA GLY A 22 0.29 5.95 2.95
C GLY A 22 -0.52 6.72 3.99
N ASP A 23 -1.58 7.40 3.55
CA ASP A 23 -2.48 8.16 4.42
C ASP A 23 -3.26 7.23 5.36
N GLU A 24 -3.73 6.09 4.84
CA GLU A 24 -4.39 5.07 5.65
C GLU A 24 -3.44 4.48 6.70
N LEU A 25 -2.17 4.25 6.33
CA LEU A 25 -1.15 3.78 7.27
C LEU A 25 -0.91 4.80 8.38
N LEU A 26 -0.79 6.09 8.05
CA LEU A 26 -0.63 7.16 9.03
C LEU A 26 -1.81 7.21 9.99
N HIS A 27 -3.03 7.15 9.46
CA HIS A 27 -4.25 7.16 10.28
C HIS A 27 -4.29 5.94 11.23
N LEU A 28 -3.93 4.76 10.75
CA LEU A 28 -3.83 3.57 11.61
C LEU A 28 -2.70 3.66 12.64
N GLN A 29 -1.57 4.30 12.33
CA GLN A 29 -0.49 4.54 13.28
C GLN A 29 -0.91 5.52 14.37
N LEU A 30 -1.61 6.60 14.00
CA LEU A 30 -2.18 7.55 14.95
C LEU A 30 -3.20 6.87 15.88
N ARG A 31 -4.12 6.08 15.32
CA ARG A 31 -5.05 5.26 16.11
C ARG A 31 -4.33 4.25 17.02
N LYS A 32 -3.19 3.72 16.58
CA LYS A 32 -2.38 2.78 17.36
C LYS A 32 -1.82 3.48 18.59
N GLN A 33 -1.33 4.70 18.40
CA GLN A 33 -0.77 5.52 19.46
C GLN A 33 -1.84 5.99 20.45
N THR A 34 -3.07 6.23 20.01
CA THR A 34 -4.21 6.54 20.89
C THR A 34 -4.79 5.31 21.61
N GLY A 35 -4.23 4.12 21.41
CA GLY A 35 -4.64 2.89 22.08
C GLY A 35 -5.95 2.27 21.55
N GLN A 36 -6.53 2.83 20.47
CA GLN A 36 -7.81 2.40 19.91
C GLN A 36 -7.65 1.61 18.59
N VAL A 37 -6.53 0.91 18.40
CA VAL A 37 -6.37 0.07 17.20
C VAL A 37 -7.10 -1.24 17.36
N GLU A 38 -8.30 -1.28 16.79
CA GLU A 38 -9.12 -2.48 16.65
C GLU A 38 -8.48 -3.51 15.72
N LYS A 39 -7.67 -3.08 14.74
CA LYS A 39 -7.15 -3.95 13.66
C LYS A 39 -5.65 -3.76 13.38
N PRO A 40 -4.75 -4.23 14.28
CA PRO A 40 -3.30 -4.14 14.09
C PRO A 40 -2.80 -4.85 12.82
N HIS A 41 -3.51 -5.89 12.37
CA HIS A 41 -3.17 -6.68 11.19
C HIS A 41 -3.26 -5.87 9.89
N LEU A 42 -4.10 -4.83 9.83
CA LEU A 42 -4.23 -3.96 8.66
C LEU A 42 -2.95 -3.19 8.38
N ILE A 43 -2.24 -2.73 9.41
CA ILE A 43 -0.94 -2.06 9.28
C ILE A 43 0.05 -2.95 8.51
N LYS A 44 0.11 -4.24 8.87
CA LYS A 44 0.97 -5.22 8.18
C LYS A 44 0.47 -5.52 6.76
N SER A 45 -0.84 -5.49 6.53
CA SER A 45 -1.41 -5.67 5.18
C SER A 45 -1.06 -4.51 4.26
N ILE A 46 -1.34 -3.28 4.68
CA ILE A 46 -1.07 -2.04 3.94
C ILE A 46 0.41 -1.90 3.64
N ARG A 47 1.30 -2.19 4.60
CA ARG A 47 2.74 -2.18 4.36
C ARG A 47 3.16 -3.18 3.27
N ARG A 48 2.56 -4.37 3.23
CA ARG A 48 2.82 -5.37 2.18
C ARG A 48 2.27 -4.95 0.83
N ASP A 49 1.06 -4.39 0.79
CA ASP A 49 0.45 -3.90 -0.45
C ASP A 49 1.25 -2.74 -1.04
N ARG A 50 1.73 -1.82 -0.20
CA ARG A 50 2.60 -0.71 -0.60
C ARG A 50 3.97 -1.18 -1.11
N ALA A 51 4.52 -2.24 -0.52
CA ALA A 51 5.75 -2.87 -1.03
C ALA A 51 5.52 -3.50 -2.41
N ARG A 52 4.41 -4.21 -2.62
CA ARG A 52 4.08 -4.80 -3.94
C ARG A 52 3.95 -3.74 -5.04
N ILE A 53 3.29 -2.61 -4.75
CA ILE A 53 3.18 -1.49 -5.70
C ILE A 53 4.57 -0.93 -6.04
N ARG A 54 5.43 -0.72 -5.03
CA ARG A 54 6.82 -0.28 -5.27
C ARG A 54 7.62 -1.27 -6.10
N THR A 55 7.44 -2.57 -5.85
CA THR A 55 8.10 -3.63 -6.64
C THR A 55 7.63 -3.60 -8.08
N LEU A 56 6.36 -3.35 -8.35
CA LEU A 56 5.83 -3.23 -9.72
C LEU A 56 6.34 -1.97 -10.44
N LEU A 57 6.38 -0.83 -9.74
CA LEU A 57 6.94 0.42 -10.28
C LEU A 57 8.44 0.31 -10.58
N ASN A 58 9.17 -0.44 -9.74
CA ASN A 58 10.62 -0.64 -9.89
C ASN A 58 10.97 -1.93 -10.62
N GLN A 59 9.97 -2.67 -11.14
CA GLN A 59 10.24 -3.85 -11.93
C GLN A 59 10.93 -3.34 -13.19
N PRO A 60 12.20 -3.70 -13.44
CA PRO A 60 12.90 -3.22 -14.62
C PRO A 60 12.04 -3.63 -15.81
N ASN A 61 11.75 -2.66 -16.67
CA ASN A 61 11.13 -2.87 -17.97
C ASN A 61 12.13 -3.69 -18.80
N ASN A 62 12.24 -4.98 -18.50
CA ASN A 62 13.00 -5.93 -19.29
C ASN A 62 12.07 -6.33 -20.43
N ASN A 63 11.98 -5.43 -21.40
CA ASN A 63 11.37 -5.65 -22.70
C ASN A 63 12.28 -5.02 -23.75
#